data_AF-A0A7H8W5A4-F1
#
_entry.id   AF-A0A7H8W5A4-F1
#
_cell.length_a   1.000
_cell.length_b   1.000
_cell.length_c   1.000
_cell.angle_alpha   90.00
_cell.angle_beta   90.00
_cell.angle_gamma   90.00
#
_symmetry.space_group_name_H-M   'P 1'
#
loop_
_entity.id
_entity.type
_entity.pdbx_description
1 polymer ?
#
loop_
_entity_poly.entity_id
_entity_poly.type
_entity_poly.pdbx_seq_one_letter_code
_entity_poly.pdbx_strand_id
1 'polypeptide(L)'
;MEAIYNIDQLNQRIEELEVRQDKEWCDIKDEIDEIKNNLKPINLIRNTVEEINETVGFKSHIAQSAISIGIGYLAKRFIVGKGDSMFKGILGSVVQLIVTNLVSKPHNESSEDEESSQYEPSRE
;
A
#
# COMPACT_ATOMS: atom_id res chain seq x y z
N MET A 1 39.00 -8.90 -0.62
CA MET A 1 39.01 -10.24 0.00
C MET A 1 40.45 -10.69 0.07
N GLU A 2 40.96 -10.94 1.27
CA GLU A 2 42.26 -11.58 1.42
C GLU A 2 42.14 -13.02 0.95
N ALA A 3 43.13 -13.48 0.18
CA ALA A 3 43.16 -14.86 -0.30
C ALA A 3 43.58 -15.79 0.85
N ILE A 4 42.85 -16.90 1.00
CA ILE A 4 43.07 -17.89 2.05
C ILE A 4 44.06 -18.93 1.52
N TYR A 5 45.18 -19.14 2.23
CA TYR A 5 46.26 -20.01 1.75
C TYR A 5 46.54 -21.20 2.68
N ASN A 6 46.01 -21.22 3.90
CA ASN A 6 46.10 -22.36 4.81
C ASN A 6 44.75 -22.72 5.46
N ILE A 7 44.69 -23.91 6.06
CA ILE A 7 43.48 -24.44 6.71
C ILE A 7 43.13 -23.65 7.98
N ASP A 8 44.11 -23.13 8.71
CA ASP A 8 43.85 -22.35 9.92
C ASP A 8 43.15 -21.02 9.63
N GLN A 9 43.58 -20.30 8.58
CA GLN A 9 42.92 -19.09 8.08
C GLN A 9 41.52 -19.39 7.56
N LEU A 10 41.32 -20.56 6.92
CA LEU A 10 40.00 -20.98 6.47
C LEU A 10 39.05 -21.18 7.66
N ASN A 11 39.48 -21.91 8.69
CA ASN A 11 38.68 -22.18 9.87
C ASN A 11 38.36 -20.90 10.64
N GLN A 12 39.36 -20.03 10.83
CA GLN A 12 39.13 -18.74 11.47
C GLN A 12 38.13 -17.89 10.66
N ARG A 13 38.22 -17.90 9.33
CA ARG A 13 37.29 -17.16 8.50
C ARG A 13 35.88 -17.73 8.55
N ILE A 14 35.74 -19.06 8.64
CA ILE A 14 34.46 -19.75 8.84
C ILE A 14 33.85 -19.33 10.17
N GLU A 15 34.61 -19.39 11.26
CA GLU A 15 34.14 -18.98 12.60
C GLU A 15 33.70 -17.50 12.60
N GLU A 16 34.49 -16.61 12.02
CA GLU A 16 34.11 -15.19 11.87
C GLU A 16 32.84 -14.99 11.04
N LEU A 17 32.62 -15.83 10.03
CA LEU A 17 31.43 -15.76 9.16
C LEU A 17 30.20 -16.31 9.88
N GLU A 18 30.33 -17.40 10.64
CA GLU A 18 29.25 -17.98 11.45
C GLU A 18 28.79 -16.99 12.52
N VAL A 19 29.73 -16.39 13.27
CA VAL A 19 29.42 -15.36 14.26
C VAL A 19 28.71 -14.16 13.63
N ARG A 20 29.14 -13.74 12.43
CA ARG A 20 28.49 -12.64 11.71
C ARG A 20 27.09 -13.02 11.24
N GLN A 21 26.92 -14.22 10.69
CA GLN A 21 25.64 -14.74 10.24
C GLN A 21 24.63 -14.82 11.40
N ASP A 22 25.03 -15.32 12.55
CA ASP A 22 24.16 -15.42 13.73
C ASP A 22 23.70 -14.04 14.20
N LYS A 23 24.59 -13.06 14.17
CA LYS A 23 24.25 -11.67 14.49
C LYS A 23 23.25 -11.09 13.48
N GLU A 24 23.55 -11.20 12.19
CA GLU A 24 22.67 -10.71 11.12
C GLU A 24 21.29 -11.38 11.18
N TRP A 25 21.23 -12.66 11.54
CA TRP A 25 19.97 -13.38 11.72
C TRP A 25 19.15 -12.85 12.88
N CYS A 26 19.80 -12.48 13.99
CA CYS A 26 19.12 -11.84 15.12
C CYS A 26 18.55 -10.49 14.73
N ASP A 27 19.34 -9.66 14.04
CA ASP A 27 18.92 -8.33 13.57
C ASP A 27 17.71 -8.44 12.62
N ILE A 28 17.73 -9.37 11.65
CA ILE A 28 16.59 -9.63 10.75
C ILE A 28 15.34 -10.04 11.53
N LYS A 29 15.50 -10.89 12.55
CA LYS A 29 14.36 -11.36 13.34
C LYS A 29 13.72 -10.22 14.12
N ASP A 30 14.52 -9.34 14.69
CA ASP A 30 14.05 -8.17 15.42
C ASP A 30 13.32 -7.19 14.48
N GLU A 31 13.86 -6.93 13.29
CA GLU A 31 13.20 -6.12 12.26
C GLU A 31 11.87 -6.75 11.80
N ILE A 32 11.82 -8.06 11.61
CA ILE A 32 10.58 -8.77 11.26
C ILE A 32 9.56 -8.67 12.38
N ASP A 33 9.97 -8.79 13.64
CA ASP A 33 9.06 -8.65 14.78
C ASP A 33 8.53 -7.22 14.91
N GLU A 34 9.35 -6.20 14.64
CA GLU A 34 8.92 -4.81 14.55
C GLU A 34 7.94 -4.59 13.39
N ILE A 35 8.26 -5.06 12.18
CA ILE A 35 7.38 -4.98 11.01
C ILE A 35 6.07 -5.70 11.30
N LYS A 36 6.10 -6.89 11.90
CA LYS A 36 4.91 -7.64 12.32
C LYS A 36 4.08 -6.82 13.30
N ASN A 37 4.71 -6.17 14.28
CA ASN A 37 4.01 -5.32 15.22
C ASN A 37 3.39 -4.10 14.55
N ASN A 38 4.07 -3.45 13.60
CA ASN A 38 3.55 -2.30 12.87
C ASN A 38 2.43 -2.67 11.86
N LEU A 39 2.54 -3.85 11.23
CA LEU A 39 1.52 -4.40 10.32
C LEU A 39 0.34 -5.06 11.04
N LYS A 40 0.36 -5.15 12.38
CA LYS A 40 -0.84 -5.59 13.11
C LYS A 40 -2.00 -4.67 12.71
N PRO A 41 -3.14 -5.22 12.27
CA PRO A 41 -4.26 -4.42 11.80
C PRO A 41 -4.70 -3.35 12.80
N ILE A 42 -4.58 -3.63 14.10
CA ILE A 42 -4.92 -2.68 15.17
C ILE A 42 -4.04 -1.42 15.16
N ASN A 43 -2.75 -1.55 14.85
CA ASN A 43 -1.79 -0.42 14.82
C ASN A 43 -1.95 0.38 13.51
N LEU A 44 -2.20 -0.31 12.39
CA LEU A 44 -2.52 0.34 11.12
C LEU A 44 -3.82 1.14 11.20
N ILE A 45 -4.89 0.56 11.75
CA ILE A 45 -6.17 1.24 11.93
C ILE A 45 -6.01 2.45 12.85
N ARG A 46 -5.27 2.34 13.96
CA ARG A 46 -5.05 3.47 14.88
C ARG A 46 -4.37 4.64 14.19
N ASN A 47 -3.23 4.40 13.54
CA ASN A 47 -2.45 5.46 12.90
C ASN A 47 -3.23 6.10 11.73
N THR A 48 -3.90 5.28 10.92
CA THR A 48 -4.73 5.77 9.81
C THR A 48 -5.95 6.57 10.32
N VAL A 49 -6.59 6.16 11.42
CA VAL A 49 -7.74 6.91 11.98
C VAL A 49 -7.28 8.25 12.57
N GLU A 50 -6.14 8.27 13.26
CA GLU A 50 -5.56 9.47 13.87
C GLU A 50 -5.14 10.49 12.79
N GLU A 51 -4.43 10.04 11.75
CA GLU A 51 -3.96 10.87 10.63
C GLU A 51 -5.11 11.43 9.78
N ILE A 52 -6.14 10.62 9.49
CA ILE A 52 -7.29 11.11 8.71
C ILE A 52 -8.13 12.10 9.54
N ASN A 53 -8.22 11.91 10.86
CA ASN A 53 -8.93 12.84 11.73
C ASN A 53 -8.25 14.21 11.78
N GLU A 54 -6.91 14.25 11.85
CA GLU A 54 -6.14 15.50 11.82
C GLU A 54 -6.14 16.18 10.44
N THR A 55 -6.03 15.40 9.36
CA THR A 55 -5.87 15.94 8.00
C THR A 55 -7.19 16.38 7.36
N VAL A 56 -8.27 15.63 7.57
CA VAL A 56 -9.53 15.82 6.83
C VAL A 56 -10.54 16.67 7.59
N GLY A 57 -10.37 16.86 8.91
CA GLY A 57 -11.26 17.70 9.72
C GLY A 57 -12.72 17.31 9.51
N PHE A 58 -13.12 16.12 9.98
CA PHE A 58 -14.45 15.54 9.79
C PHE A 58 -15.57 16.36 10.45
N LYS A 59 -15.98 17.46 9.82
CA LYS A 59 -17.04 18.33 10.34
C LYS A 59 -18.45 17.88 9.97
N SER A 60 -18.60 16.91 9.06
CA SER A 60 -19.92 16.41 8.64
C SER A 60 -20.13 14.95 9.01
N HIS A 61 -21.14 14.70 9.86
CA HIS A 61 -21.55 13.37 10.32
C HIS A 61 -21.89 12.39 9.18
N ILE A 62 -22.27 12.90 8.01
CA ILE A 62 -22.58 12.08 6.82
C ILE A 62 -21.31 11.49 6.22
N ALA A 63 -20.22 12.26 6.16
CA ALA A 63 -18.94 11.79 5.64
C ALA A 63 -18.36 10.67 6.52
N GLN A 64 -18.41 10.83 7.85
CA GLN A 64 -18.01 9.77 8.79
C GLN A 64 -18.88 8.50 8.65
N SER A 65 -20.19 8.66 8.42
CA SER A 65 -21.10 7.52 8.26
C SER A 65 -20.85 6.77 6.95
N ALA A 66 -20.66 7.49 5.84
CA ALA A 66 -20.37 6.88 4.54
C ALA A 66 -19.00 6.17 4.55
N ILE A 67 -17.98 6.78 5.18
CA ILE A 67 -16.65 6.20 5.30
C ILE A 67 -16.67 4.96 6.19
N SER A 68 -17.35 4.99 7.34
CA SER A 68 -17.44 3.82 8.22
C SER A 68 -18.21 2.65 7.58
N ILE A 69 -19.26 2.93 6.80
CA ILE A 69 -19.96 1.92 6.00
C ILE A 69 -19.06 1.37 4.90
N GLY A 70 -18.34 2.23 4.18
CA GLY A 70 -17.40 1.83 3.13
C GLY A 70 -16.27 0.96 3.68
N ILE A 71 -15.62 1.38 4.76
CA ILE A 71 -14.56 0.65 5.45
C ILE A 71 -15.10 -0.67 6.01
N GLY A 72 -16.28 -0.68 6.63
CA GLY A 72 -16.89 -1.91 7.16
C GLY A 72 -17.24 -2.92 6.05
N TYR A 73 -17.72 -2.44 4.91
CA TYR A 73 -17.98 -3.28 3.74
C TYR A 73 -16.69 -3.85 3.17
N LEU A 74 -15.64 -3.03 2.99
CA LEU A 74 -14.33 -3.50 2.55
C LEU A 74 -13.73 -4.49 3.54
N ALA A 75 -13.73 -4.21 4.84
CA ALA A 75 -13.23 -5.11 5.88
C ALA A 75 -13.94 -6.47 5.86
N LYS A 76 -15.28 -6.48 5.80
CA LYS A 76 -16.06 -7.72 5.66
C LYS A 76 -15.71 -8.45 4.36
N ARG A 77 -15.51 -7.71 3.26
CA ARG A 77 -15.15 -8.27 1.94
C ARG A 77 -13.75 -8.89 1.94
N PHE A 78 -12.78 -8.31 2.65
CA PHE A 78 -11.41 -8.82 2.78
C PHE A 78 -11.32 -10.04 3.72
N ILE A 79 -12.07 -10.05 4.83
CA ILE A 79 -12.02 -11.13 5.83
C ILE A 79 -12.85 -12.35 5.40
N VAL A 80 -14.00 -12.13 4.75
CA VAL A 80 -14.96 -13.20 4.40
C VAL A 80 -14.83 -13.65 2.93
N GLY A 81 -14.22 -12.84 2.07
CA GLY A 81 -14.09 -13.11 0.64
C GLY A 81 -12.92 -14.04 0.29
N LYS A 82 -13.18 -15.06 -0.52
CA LYS A 82 -12.17 -15.96 -1.12
C LYS A 82 -11.22 -15.13 -2.00
N GLY A 83 -10.09 -14.69 -1.42
CA GLY A 83 -9.22 -13.62 -1.95
C GLY A 83 -8.70 -13.81 -3.38
N ASP A 84 -8.64 -15.04 -3.87
CA ASP A 84 -8.07 -15.40 -5.17
C ASP A 84 -8.83 -14.83 -6.38
N SER A 85 -10.17 -14.69 -6.28
CA SER A 85 -11.01 -14.30 -7.41
C SER A 85 -11.18 -12.78 -7.55
N MET A 86 -11.19 -12.04 -6.44
CA MET A 86 -11.44 -10.59 -6.49
C MET A 86 -10.20 -9.76 -6.67
N PHE A 87 -9.05 -10.17 -6.14
CA PHE A 87 -7.79 -9.52 -6.46
C PHE A 87 -7.51 -9.61 -7.97
N LYS A 88 -7.78 -10.77 -8.60
CA LYS A 88 -7.73 -10.94 -10.06
C LYS A 88 -8.66 -9.99 -10.81
N GLY A 89 -9.87 -9.75 -10.30
CA GLY A 89 -10.81 -8.79 -10.88
C GLY A 89 -10.31 -7.33 -10.82
N ILE A 90 -9.81 -6.90 -9.65
CA ILE A 90 -9.29 -5.54 -9.47
C ILE A 90 -8.02 -5.33 -10.30
N LEU A 91 -7.06 -6.27 -10.25
CA LEU A 91 -5.86 -6.22 -11.09
C LEU A 91 -6.21 -6.22 -12.57
N GLY A 92 -7.17 -7.06 -12.98
CA GLY A 92 -7.67 -7.10 -14.36
C GLY A 92 -8.20 -5.75 -14.82
N SER A 93 -9.01 -5.09 -13.99
CA SER A 93 -9.54 -3.75 -14.27
C SER A 93 -8.45 -2.67 -14.31
N VAL A 94 -7.46 -2.73 -13.42
CA VAL A 94 -6.33 -1.79 -13.43
C VAL A 94 -5.47 -1.97 -14.68
N VAL A 95 -5.12 -3.22 -15.02
CA VAL A 95 -4.38 -3.55 -16.24
C VAL A 95 -5.18 -3.11 -17.48
N GLN A 96 -6.48 -3.37 -17.50
CA GLN A 96 -7.36 -2.92 -18.58
C GLN A 96 -7.37 -1.40 -18.71
N LEU A 97 -7.47 -0.64 -17.60
CA LEU A 97 -7.41 0.81 -17.64
C LEU A 97 -6.06 1.33 -18.16
N ILE A 98 -4.95 0.69 -17.77
CA ILE A 98 -3.62 1.05 -18.26
C ILE A 98 -3.52 0.78 -19.78
N VAL A 99 -3.91 -0.42 -20.21
CA VAL A 99 -3.88 -0.81 -21.63
C VAL A 99 -4.81 0.07 -22.45
N THR A 100 -6.03 0.34 -21.97
CA THR A 100 -6.99 1.24 -22.62
C THR A 100 -6.43 2.66 -22.69
N ASN A 101 -5.84 3.22 -21.64
CA ASN A 101 -5.22 4.54 -21.71
C ASN A 101 -4.01 4.59 -22.65
N LEU A 102 -3.23 3.50 -22.77
CA LEU A 102 -2.12 3.42 -23.73
C LEU A 102 -2.60 3.33 -25.18
N VAL A 103 -3.65 2.55 -25.43
CA VAL A 103 -4.23 2.34 -26.78
C VAL A 103 -5.12 3.50 -27.22
N SER A 104 -5.84 4.12 -26.29
CA SER A 104 -6.74 5.25 -26.53
C SER A 104 -6.03 6.59 -26.62
N LYS A 105 -4.71 6.62 -26.91
CA LYS A 105 -4.03 7.84 -27.33
C LYS A 105 -4.19 8.01 -28.84
N PRO A 106 -5.19 8.77 -29.33
CA PRO A 106 -5.15 9.21 -30.71
C PRO A 106 -3.96 10.16 -30.86
N HIS A 107 -3.17 9.93 -31.90
CA HIS A 107 -2.34 10.97 -32.48
C HIS A 107 -3.31 12.06 -32.96
N ASN A 108 -3.45 13.16 -32.21
CA ASN A 108 -3.64 14.52 -32.68
C ASN A 108 -3.87 15.46 -31.49
N GLU A 109 -2.91 16.36 -31.39
CA GLU A 109 -2.88 17.68 -30.75
C GLU A 109 -4.16 18.54 -30.82
N SER A 110 -4.24 19.48 -29.85
CA SER A 110 -5.02 20.75 -29.81
C SER A 110 -6.56 20.60 -29.63
N SER A 111 -7.29 21.34 -28.77
CA SER A 111 -7.12 22.64 -28.11
C SER A 111 -8.04 22.72 -26.86
N GLU A 112 -7.78 23.74 -26.03
CA GLU A 112 -8.69 24.60 -25.23
C GLU A 112 -10.21 24.26 -25.31
N ASP A 113 -10.96 24.24 -24.20
CA ASP A 113 -11.58 25.47 -23.69
C ASP A 113 -11.99 25.40 -22.21
N GLU A 114 -11.78 26.53 -21.55
CA GLU A 114 -12.37 26.91 -20.28
C GLU A 114 -13.87 27.23 -20.39
N GLU A 115 -14.52 27.20 -19.24
CA GLU A 115 -15.67 28.03 -18.84
C GLU A 115 -17.11 27.69 -19.29
N SER A 116 -18.02 27.98 -18.34
CA SER A 116 -19.49 28.12 -18.47
C SER A 116 -20.30 26.81 -18.35
N SER A 117 -21.39 26.70 -17.58
CA SER A 117 -22.23 27.71 -16.95
C SER A 117 -23.08 27.12 -15.83
N GLN A 118 -23.34 28.00 -14.86
CA GLN A 118 -24.49 28.12 -14.00
C GLN A 118 -25.85 27.76 -14.64
N TYR A 119 -26.64 26.92 -13.95
CA TYR A 119 -28.08 26.82 -14.15
C TYR A 119 -28.78 26.73 -12.78
N GLU A 120 -29.36 27.86 -12.33
CA GLU A 120 -30.42 27.88 -11.30
C GLU A 120 -31.78 27.85 -12.02
N PRO A 121 -32.78 27.07 -11.54
CA PRO A 121 -34.10 27.04 -12.16
C PRO A 121 -34.99 28.16 -11.58
N SER A 122 -35.61 28.92 -12.48
CA SER A 122 -36.54 30.01 -12.23
C SER A 122 -37.74 29.62 -11.36
N ARG A 123 -38.15 30.52 -10.46
CA ARG A 123 -39.54 30.65 -10.01
C ARG A 123 -39.94 32.12 -9.79
N GLU A 124 -40.99 32.48 -10.53
CA GLU A 124 -42.03 33.50 -10.31
C GLU A 124 -41.70 34.99 -10.53
#